data_AF-A0A6M0CCR4-F1
#
_entry.id   AF-A0A6M0CCR4-F1
#
_cell.length_a   1.000
_cell.length_b   1.000
_cell.length_c   1.000
_cell.angle_alpha   90.00
_cell.angle_beta   90.00
_cell.angle_gamma   90.00
#
_symmetry.space_group_name_H-M   'P 1'
#
loop_
_entity.id
_entity.type
_entity.pdbx_description
1 polymer ?
#
loop_
_entity_poly.entity_id
_entity_poly.type
_entity_poly.pdbx_seq_one_letter_code
_entity_poly.pdbx_strand_id
1 'polypeptide(L)'
;MKSIRTKLKLNNQQKTLMAQHAGYSRWCYNWGLSLWNAAYIHGYKPNARKLREVFTNHTKPLYPWMKNLSSRVYQYAFINLG
;
A
#
# COMPACT_ATOMS: atom_id res chain seq x y z
N MET A 1 1.86 -16.65 -30.16
CA MET A 1 2.76 -15.75 -29.41
C MET A 1 3.50 -16.58 -28.36
N LYS A 2 4.83 -16.76 -28.46
CA LYS A 2 5.59 -17.52 -27.46
C LYS A 2 5.80 -16.65 -26.22
N SER A 3 5.36 -17.12 -25.06
CA SER A 3 5.61 -16.48 -23.76
C SER A 3 7.06 -16.70 -23.35
N ILE A 4 7.80 -15.64 -23.05
CA ILE A 4 9.15 -15.71 -22.47
C ILE A 4 9.01 -15.53 -20.96
N ARG A 5 9.42 -16.55 -20.19
CA ARG A 5 9.42 -16.48 -18.73
C ARG A 5 10.68 -15.77 -18.26
N THR A 6 10.56 -14.52 -17.83
CA THR A 6 11.67 -13.73 -17.28
C THR A 6 11.60 -13.67 -15.75
N LYS A 7 12.76 -13.64 -15.08
CA LYS A 7 12.89 -13.47 -13.63
C LYS A 7 14.01 -12.49 -13.33
N LEU A 8 13.77 -11.57 -12.39
CA LEU A 8 14.82 -10.67 -11.90
C LEU A 8 15.85 -11.43 -11.05
N LYS A 9 17.14 -11.28 -11.38
CA LYS A 9 18.25 -11.76 -10.55
C LYS A 9 18.67 -10.65 -9.59
N LEU A 10 18.07 -10.68 -8.39
CA LEU A 10 18.29 -9.65 -7.37
C LEU A 10 19.46 -10.00 -6.45
N ASN A 11 20.23 -9.00 -6.05
CA ASN A 11 21.22 -9.11 -4.97
C ASN A 11 20.53 -9.06 -3.58
N ASN A 12 21.29 -9.24 -2.50
CA ASN A 12 20.72 -9.30 -1.15
C ASN A 12 20.05 -7.98 -0.73
N GLN A 13 20.62 -6.82 -1.09
CA GLN A 13 20.02 -5.52 -0.78
C GLN A 13 18.69 -5.31 -1.51
N GLN A 14 18.63 -5.66 -2.79
CA GLN A 14 17.42 -5.55 -3.61
C GLN A 14 16.33 -6.51 -3.12
N LYS A 15 16.67 -7.74 -2.73
CA LYS A 15 15.71 -8.68 -2.14
C LYS A 15 15.07 -8.11 -0.88
N THR A 16 15.89 -7.56 0.02
CA THR A 16 15.41 -6.91 1.25
C THR A 16 14.49 -5.73 0.92
N LEU A 17 14.89 -4.87 -0.04
CA LEU A 17 14.07 -3.74 -0.45
C LEU A 17 12.72 -4.16 -1.03
N MET A 18 12.69 -5.22 -1.85
CA MET A 18 11.45 -5.76 -2.41
C MET A 18 10.54 -6.35 -1.33
N ALA A 19 11.12 -7.06 -0.35
CA ALA A 19 10.37 -7.58 0.79
C ALA A 19 9.79 -6.45 1.66
N GLN A 20 10.54 -5.36 1.87
CA GLN A 20 10.04 -4.17 2.56
C GLN A 20 8.86 -3.53 1.82
N HIS A 21 8.92 -3.40 0.49
CA HIS A 21 7.81 -2.90 -0.32
C HIS A 21 6.57 -3.81 -0.22
N ALA A 22 6.75 -5.13 -0.24
CA ALA A 22 5.65 -6.09 -0.07
C ALA A 22 5.01 -5.97 1.33
N GLY A 23 5.83 -5.87 2.38
CA GLY A 23 5.37 -5.64 3.74
C GLY A 23 4.60 -4.33 3.89
N TYR A 24 5.12 -3.25 3.29
CA TYR A 24 4.46 -1.95 3.28
C TYR A 24 3.11 -1.99 2.56
N SER A 25 3.03 -2.65 1.41
CA SER A 25 1.77 -2.85 0.67
C SER A 25 0.72 -3.53 1.53
N ARG A 26 1.10 -4.65 2.18
CA ARG A 26 0.21 -5.40 3.08
C ARG A 26 -0.25 -4.56 4.26
N TRP A 27 0.68 -3.82 4.88
CA TRP A 27 0.37 -2.96 6.01
C TRP A 27 -0.63 -1.86 5.62
N CYS A 28 -0.41 -1.17 4.48
CA CYS A 28 -1.33 -0.15 3.97
C CYS A 28 -2.69 -0.74 3.64
N TYR A 29 -2.74 -1.88 2.94
CA TYR A 29 -3.99 -2.55 2.60
C TYR A 29 -4.82 -2.84 3.86
N ASN A 30 -4.20 -3.43 4.89
CA ASN A 30 -4.88 -3.74 6.15
C ASN A 30 -5.34 -2.49 6.90
N TRP A 31 -4.51 -1.44 6.96
CA TRP A 31 -4.90 -0.16 7.54
C TRP A 31 -6.11 0.43 6.82
N GLY A 32 -6.07 0.41 5.48
CA GLY A 32 -7.15 0.93 4.65
C GLY A 32 -8.43 0.13 4.81
N LEU A 33 -8.35 -1.21 4.77
CA LEU A 33 -9.48 -2.11 4.99
C LEU A 33 -10.14 -1.90 6.35
N SER A 34 -9.34 -1.71 7.41
CA SER A 34 -9.86 -1.40 8.75
C SER A 34 -10.71 -0.13 8.76
N LEU A 35 -10.17 0.95 8.19
CA LEU A 35 -10.88 2.22 8.10
C LEU A 35 -12.12 2.14 7.20
N TRP A 36 -12.01 1.39 6.12
CA TRP A 36 -13.08 1.13 5.16
C TRP A 36 -14.26 0.39 5.82
N ASN A 37 -13.96 -0.64 6.61
CA ASN A 37 -14.95 -1.40 7.37
C ASN A 37 -15.62 -0.53 8.44
N ALA A 38 -14.84 0.28 9.17
CA ALA A 38 -15.39 1.22 10.14
C ALA A 38 -16.34 2.24 9.47
N ALA A 39 -15.95 2.78 8.31
CA ALA A 39 -16.80 3.70 7.55
C ALA A 39 -18.14 3.06 7.14
N TYR A 40 -18.12 1.80 6.70
CA TYR A 40 -19.35 1.07 6.38
C TYR A 40 -20.27 0.86 7.58
N ILE A 41 -19.72 0.52 8.75
CA ILE A 41 -20.51 0.33 9.98
C ILE A 41 -21.24 1.63 10.35
N HIS A 42 -20.62 2.78 10.11
CA HIS A 42 -21.24 4.10 10.34
C HIS A 42 -22.11 4.60 9.18
N GLY A 43 -22.39 3.76 8.18
CA GLY A 43 -23.26 4.10 7.04
C GLY A 43 -22.61 5.00 5.98
N TYR A 44 -21.30 5.23 6.04
CA TYR A 44 -20.59 5.99 5.02
C TYR A 44 -20.24 5.13 3.81
N LYS A 45 -20.07 5.80 2.66
CA LYS A 45 -19.51 5.19 1.43
C LYS A 45 -18.03 5.57 1.31
N PRO A 46 -17.11 4.72 1.78
CA PRO A 46 -15.67 4.94 1.63
C PRO A 46 -15.26 5.02 0.14
N ASN A 47 -14.16 5.75 -0.12
CA ASN A 47 -13.58 5.94 -1.45
C ASN A 47 -12.06 5.99 -1.31
N ALA A 48 -11.34 5.27 -2.17
CA ALA A 48 -9.87 5.24 -2.22
C ALA A 48 -9.23 6.64 -2.27
N ARG A 49 -9.86 7.64 -2.90
CA ARG A 49 -9.38 9.04 -2.91
C ARG A 49 -9.34 9.64 -1.51
N LYS A 50 -10.44 9.55 -0.76
CA LYS A 50 -10.52 10.08 0.61
C LYS A 50 -9.59 9.31 1.54
N LEU A 51 -9.47 8.00 1.35
CA LEU A 51 -8.58 7.16 2.12
C LEU A 51 -7.11 7.56 1.92
N ARG A 52 -6.69 7.86 0.67
CA ARG A 52 -5.36 8.40 0.36
C ARG A 52 -5.09 9.73 1.04
N GLU A 53 -6.08 10.62 1.05
CA GLU A 53 -5.99 11.95 1.65
C GLU A 53 -5.76 11.85 3.16
N VAL A 54 -6.61 11.09 3.86
CA VAL A 54 -6.48 10.82 5.29
C VAL A 54 -5.14 10.15 5.60
N PHE A 55 -4.76 9.15 4.80
CA PHE A 55 -3.50 8.45 4.99
C PHE A 55 -2.29 9.37 4.88
N THR A 56 -2.23 10.18 3.82
CA THR A 56 -1.08 11.04 3.52
C THR A 56 -0.93 12.15 4.55
N ASN A 57 -2.03 12.73 5.01
CA ASN A 57 -2.03 13.88 5.91
C ASN A 57 -1.87 13.48 7.38
N HIS A 58 -2.50 12.38 7.82
CA HIS A 58 -2.58 12.05 9.24
C HIS A 58 -1.78 10.81 9.65
N THR A 59 -1.74 9.78 8.79
CA THR A 59 -1.13 8.49 9.17
C THR A 59 0.33 8.40 8.77
N LYS A 60 0.65 8.68 7.51
CA LYS A 60 2.01 8.58 6.95
C LYS A 60 3.05 9.40 7.72
N PRO A 61 2.78 10.62 8.23
CA PRO A 61 3.75 11.37 9.03
C PRO A 61 4.16 10.67 10.33
N LEU A 62 3.28 9.82 10.89
CA LEU A 62 3.55 9.06 12.13
C LEU A 62 4.52 7.89 11.91
N TYR A 63 4.79 7.52 10.66
CA TYR A 63 5.63 6.39 10.28
C TYR A 63 6.81 6.84 9.40
N PRO A 64 7.88 7.41 9.98
CA PRO A 64 9.01 7.95 9.21
C PRO A 64 9.65 6.97 8.23
N TRP A 65 9.65 5.67 8.55
CA TRP A 65 10.19 4.60 7.70
C TRP A 65 9.51 4.52 6.32
N MET A 66 8.26 4.95 6.19
CA MET A 66 7.52 4.94 4.92
C MET A 66 8.09 5.92 3.90
N LYS A 67 8.86 6.93 4.33
CA LYS A 67 9.50 7.89 3.42
C LYS A 67 10.55 7.23 2.52
N ASN A 68 11.11 6.09 2.94
CA ASN A 68 12.13 5.35 2.20
C ASN A 68 11.54 4.40 1.14
N LEU A 69 10.21 4.30 1.06
CA LEU A 69 9.51 3.38 0.16
C LEU A 69 8.65 4.15 -0.83
N SER A 70 8.43 3.56 -2.01
CA SER A 70 7.73 4.25 -3.09
C SER A 70 6.30 4.61 -2.69
N SER A 71 5.88 5.83 -3.05
CA SER A 71 4.52 6.30 -2.81
C SER A 71 3.47 5.54 -3.62
N ARG A 72 3.88 4.87 -4.71
CA ARG A 72 2.98 4.02 -5.50
C ARG A 72 2.46 2.84 -4.68
N VAL A 73 3.22 2.33 -3.72
CA VAL A 73 2.84 1.15 -2.94
C VAL A 73 1.51 1.36 -2.22
N TYR A 74 1.40 2.41 -1.40
CA TYR A 74 0.15 2.67 -0.68
C TYR A 74 -0.98 3.13 -1.60
N GLN A 75 -0.67 3.85 -2.69
CA GLN A 75 -1.68 4.27 -3.66
C GLN A 75 -2.36 3.06 -4.30
N TYR A 76 -1.59 2.08 -4.78
CA TYR A 76 -2.13 0.85 -5.35
C TYR A 76 -2.76 -0.05 -4.30
N ALA A 77 -2.21 -0.12 -3.07
CA ALA A 77 -2.84 -0.84 -1.98
C ALA A 77 -4.27 -0.36 -1.73
N PHE A 78 -4.52 0.97 -1.80
CA PHE A 78 -5.85 1.53 -1.63
C PHE A 78 -6.74 1.43 -2.88
N ILE A 79 -6.17 1.49 -4.09
CA ILE A 79 -6.93 1.23 -5.33
C ILE A 79 -7.45 -0.22 -5.33
N ASN A 80 -6.66 -1.15 -4.83
CA ASN A 80 -7.03 -2.57 -4.75
C ASN A 80 -8.14 -2.88 -3.72
N LEU A 81 -8.58 -1.90 -2.92
CA LEU A 81 -9.68 -2.08 -1.96
C LEU A 81 -11.08 -1.90 -2.59
N GLY A 82 -11.20 -1.18 -3.71
CA GLY A 82 -12.49 -0.90 -4.36
C GLY A 82 -12.58 0.47 -5.01
#